data_AF-A0A7X9PFJ8-F1
#
_entry.id   AF-A0A7X9PFJ8-F1
#
_cell.length_a   1.000
_cell.length_b   1.000
_cell.length_c   1.000
_cell.angle_alpha   90.00
_cell.angle_beta   90.00
_cell.angle_gamma   90.00
#
_symmetry.space_group_name_H-M   'P 1'
#
loop_
_entity.id
_entity.type
_entity.pdbx_description
1 polymer ?
#
loop_
_entity_poly.entity_id
_entity_poly.type
_entity_poly.pdbx_seq_one_letter_code
_entity_poly.pdbx_strand_id
1 'polypeptide(L)'
;MLDKHLKIKKKTKRGFTLVETLIAILIFAISFTMLAATFSSFLKNYNEAKRAQRNMENAQYAMNLMAKTIRTSFVESPGDFSLDSADLDVFDYSQGLCVKYTLVNNAIMTASRSAGDPSGCNWSTMNADTALTLDNIQSAYVSATPSSGETLGRVTVFMSVGDSEKSFPIQMSVSLRQ
;
A
#
# COMPACT_ATOMS: atom_id res chain seq x y z
N MET A 1 19.03 43.78 65.85
CA MET A 1 19.00 44.15 64.42
C MET A 1 20.42 44.07 63.92
N LEU A 2 20.81 42.95 63.30
CA LEU A 2 22.21 42.62 62.99
C LEU A 2 22.29 42.28 61.50
N ASP A 3 22.50 43.31 60.68
CA ASP A 3 22.69 43.15 59.23
C ASP A 3 24.08 42.53 58.97
N LYS A 4 24.11 41.20 58.87
CA LYS A 4 25.26 40.47 58.34
C LYS A 4 25.32 40.70 56.83
N HIS A 5 26.16 41.66 56.42
CA HIS A 5 26.57 41.82 55.04
C HIS A 5 27.26 40.53 54.53
N LEU A 6 26.48 39.63 53.92
CA LEU A 6 26.95 38.47 53.19
C LEU A 6 27.72 38.92 51.94
N LYS A 7 29.04 39.10 52.08
CA LYS A 7 29.97 39.31 50.96
C LYS A 7 30.04 38.04 50.12
N ILE A 8 29.25 37.97 49.07
CA ILE A 8 29.33 36.92 48.04
C ILE A 8 30.67 37.08 47.31
N LYS A 9 31.66 36.23 47.64
CA LYS A 9 32.92 36.17 46.90
C LYS A 9 32.63 35.67 45.49
N LYS A 10 32.66 36.57 44.50
CA LYS A 10 32.66 36.18 43.08
C LYS A 10 33.92 35.37 42.79
N LYS A 11 33.78 34.05 42.66
CA LYS A 11 34.86 33.18 42.17
C LYS A 11 35.12 33.55 40.71
N THR A 12 36.29 34.11 40.42
CA THR A 12 36.74 34.30 39.04
C THR A 12 37.05 32.93 38.45
N LYS A 13 36.20 32.47 37.53
CA LYS A 13 36.45 31.23 36.80
C LYS A 13 37.52 31.51 35.74
N ARG A 14 38.55 30.67 35.68
CA ARG A 14 39.54 30.70 34.60
C ARG A 14 38.80 30.45 33.27
N GLY A 15 39.05 31.30 32.28
CA GLY A 15 38.50 31.13 30.93
C GLY A 15 39.17 29.97 30.20
N PHE A 16 38.55 29.53 29.11
CA PHE A 16 39.14 28.53 28.21
C PHE A 16 40.36 29.10 27.50
N THR A 17 41.36 28.24 27.28
CA THR A 17 42.50 28.56 26.43
C THR A 17 42.10 28.49 24.95
N LEU A 18 42.86 29.17 24.09
CA LEU A 18 42.64 29.15 22.64
C LEU A 18 42.77 27.73 22.06
N VAL A 19 43.65 26.91 22.63
CA VAL A 19 43.83 25.52 22.21
C VAL A 19 42.61 24.67 22.57
N GLU A 20 42.04 24.85 23.76
CA GLU A 20 40.82 24.14 24.19
C GLU A 20 39.61 24.47 23.30
N THR A 21 39.44 25.73 22.91
CA THR A 21 38.33 26.11 22.03
C THR A 21 38.48 25.52 20.62
N LEU A 22 39.70 25.47 20.08
CA LEU A 22 39.97 24.87 18.77
C LEU A 22 39.67 23.37 18.78
N ILE A 23 40.09 22.65 19.82
CA ILE A 23 39.79 21.22 19.98
C ILE A 23 38.29 21.00 20.14
N ALA A 24 37.59 21.83 20.91
CA ALA A 24 36.15 21.73 21.08
C ALA A 24 35.38 21.92 19.75
N ILE A 25 35.78 22.90 18.93
CA ILE A 25 35.18 23.12 17.60
C ILE A 25 35.44 21.93 16.68
N LEU A 26 36.64 21.35 16.70
CA LEU A 26 36.96 20.17 15.89
C LEU A 26 36.07 18.98 16.26
N ILE A 27 35.94 18.67 17.54
CA ILE A 27 35.08 17.56 18.03
C ILE A 27 33.62 17.83 17.68
N PHE A 28 33.15 19.06 17.86
CA PHE A 28 31.80 19.46 17.51
C PHE A 28 31.52 19.29 16.01
N ALA A 29 32.43 19.73 15.14
CA ALA A 29 32.30 19.61 13.69
C ALA A 29 32.23 18.14 13.24
N ILE A 30 33.08 17.28 13.80
CA ILE A 30 33.05 15.83 13.50
C ILE A 30 31.72 15.23 13.95
N SER A 31 31.28 15.54 15.17
CA SER A 31 30.03 15.00 15.75
C SER A 31 28.80 15.46 14.95
N PHE A 32 28.76 16.74 14.57
CA PHE A 32 27.66 17.30 13.79
C PHE A 32 27.60 16.69 12.38
N THR A 33 28.75 16.42 11.77
CA THR A 33 28.82 15.75 10.46
C THR A 33 28.25 14.35 10.51
N MET A 34 28.56 13.58 11.57
CA MET A 34 27.98 12.25 11.78
C MET A 34 26.46 12.31 11.96
N LEU A 35 25.97 13.28 12.74
CA LEU A 35 24.52 13.48 12.94
C LEU A 35 23.81 13.88 11.64
N ALA A 36 24.42 14.72 10.82
CA ALA A 36 23.85 15.11 9.53
C ALA A 36 23.74 13.90 8.58
N ALA A 37 24.76 13.03 8.55
CA ALA A 37 24.76 11.83 7.72
C ALA A 37 23.68 10.82 8.14
N THR A 38 23.50 10.59 9.45
CA THR A 38 22.45 9.69 9.95
C THR A 38 21.06 10.27 9.71
N PHE A 39 20.89 11.57 9.90
CA PHE A 39 19.62 12.26 9.64
C PHE A 39 19.22 12.19 8.17
N SER A 40 20.17 12.35 7.25
CA SER A 40 19.91 12.19 5.80
C SER A 40 19.42 10.79 5.45
N SER A 41 20.07 9.75 6.00
CA SER A 41 19.64 8.36 5.82
C SER A 41 18.25 8.11 6.40
N PHE A 42 17.96 8.68 7.57
CA PHE A 42 16.65 8.57 8.22
C PHE A 42 15.54 9.17 7.37
N LEU A 43 15.75 10.36 6.80
CA LEU A 43 14.76 11.00 5.92
C LEU A 43 14.47 10.18 4.66
N LYS A 44 15.50 9.58 4.05
CA LYS A 44 15.32 8.68 2.90
C LYS A 44 14.43 7.49 3.28
N ASN A 45 14.76 6.81 4.38
CA ASN A 45 14.00 5.66 4.86
C ASN A 45 12.55 6.02 5.23
N TYR A 46 12.34 7.19 5.84
CA TYR A 46 11.02 7.69 6.17
C TYR A 46 10.15 7.90 4.92
N ASN A 47 10.72 8.48 3.85
CA ASN A 47 10.02 8.69 2.59
C ASN A 47 9.69 7.36 1.90
N GLU A 48 10.62 6.40 1.89
CA GLU A 48 10.37 5.05 1.36
C GLU A 48 9.24 4.35 2.12
N ALA A 49 9.28 4.37 3.46
CA ALA A 49 8.24 3.77 4.30
C ALA A 49 6.87 4.42 4.07
N LYS A 50 6.83 5.75 3.93
CA LYS A 50 5.59 6.49 3.64
C LYS A 50 5.02 6.16 2.27
N ARG A 51 5.86 5.96 1.25
CA ARG A 51 5.42 5.52 -0.09
C ARG A 51 4.87 4.10 -0.03
N ALA A 52 5.57 3.18 0.65
CA ALA A 52 5.09 1.81 0.85
C ALA A 52 3.73 1.76 1.59
N GLN A 53 3.54 2.58 2.63
CA GLN A 53 2.27 2.68 3.34
C GLN A 53 1.13 3.14 2.42
N ARG A 54 1.32 4.21 1.65
CA ARG A 54 0.30 4.70 0.70
C ARG A 54 -0.06 3.65 -0.35
N ASN A 55 0.95 2.96 -0.85
CA ASN A 55 0.80 1.86 -1.81
C ASN A 55 -0.06 0.72 -1.23
N MET A 56 0.18 0.32 0.02
CA MET A 56 -0.63 -0.67 0.72
C MET A 56 -2.06 -0.20 0.96
N GLU A 57 -2.26 1.03 1.41
CA GLU A 57 -3.59 1.60 1.67
C GLU A 57 -4.44 1.66 0.40
N ASN A 58 -3.84 2.09 -0.72
CA ASN A 58 -4.51 2.12 -2.01
C ASN A 58 -4.90 0.71 -2.51
N ALA A 59 -3.98 -0.26 -2.40
CA ALA A 59 -4.27 -1.63 -2.79
C ALA A 59 -5.34 -2.29 -1.90
N GLN A 60 -5.33 -2.03 -0.59
CA GLN A 60 -6.38 -2.47 0.32
C GLN A 60 -7.74 -1.84 0.00
N TYR A 61 -7.77 -0.56 -0.37
CA TYR A 61 -9.00 0.09 -0.83
C TYR A 61 -9.57 -0.60 -2.07
N ALA A 62 -8.73 -0.88 -3.07
CA ALA A 62 -9.14 -1.60 -4.27
C ALA A 62 -9.63 -3.02 -3.97
N MET A 63 -8.91 -3.78 -3.13
CA MET A 63 -9.36 -5.11 -2.66
C MET A 63 -10.73 -5.04 -1.99
N ASN A 64 -10.95 -4.06 -1.11
CA ASN A 64 -12.22 -3.92 -0.42
C ASN A 64 -13.36 -3.58 -1.38
N LEU A 65 -13.09 -2.82 -2.45
CA LEU A 65 -14.06 -2.55 -3.49
C LEU A 65 -14.38 -3.81 -4.30
N MET A 66 -13.34 -4.52 -4.79
CA MET A 66 -13.49 -5.80 -5.48
C MET A 66 -14.26 -6.81 -4.60
N ALA A 67 -13.94 -6.89 -3.32
CA ALA A 67 -14.59 -7.80 -2.38
C ALA A 67 -16.09 -7.54 -2.26
N LYS A 68 -16.49 -6.26 -2.25
CA LYS A 68 -17.91 -5.87 -2.21
C LYS A 68 -18.64 -6.34 -3.46
N THR A 69 -18.09 -6.05 -4.63
CA THR A 69 -18.67 -6.47 -5.91
C THR A 69 -18.74 -8.00 -6.01
N ILE A 70 -17.63 -8.69 -5.74
CA ILE A 70 -17.53 -10.16 -5.83
C ILE A 70 -18.54 -10.87 -4.91
N ARG A 71 -18.81 -10.33 -3.71
CA ARG A 71 -19.73 -10.95 -2.74
C ARG A 71 -21.15 -11.15 -3.29
N THR A 72 -21.59 -10.29 -4.19
CA THR A 72 -22.91 -10.35 -4.84
C THR A 72 -22.82 -10.78 -6.29
N SER A 73 -21.70 -11.36 -6.70
CA SER A 73 -21.44 -11.69 -8.09
C SER A 73 -21.43 -13.19 -8.39
N PHE A 74 -21.68 -13.52 -9.64
CA PHE A 74 -21.34 -14.79 -10.28
C PHE A 74 -19.99 -14.65 -11.00
N VAL A 75 -19.16 -15.69 -10.97
CA VAL A 75 -17.86 -15.72 -11.67
C VAL A 75 -18.01 -16.55 -12.94
N GLU A 76 -17.74 -15.96 -14.10
CA GLU A 76 -17.91 -16.62 -15.41
C GLU A 76 -16.86 -17.71 -15.64
N SER A 77 -15.59 -17.41 -15.34
CA SER A 77 -14.46 -18.30 -15.55
C SER A 77 -13.81 -18.66 -14.20
N PRO A 78 -14.40 -19.60 -13.44
CA PRO A 78 -13.79 -20.07 -12.20
C PRO A 78 -12.48 -20.81 -12.50
N GLY A 79 -11.50 -20.65 -11.61
CA GLY A 79 -10.21 -21.28 -11.74
C GLY A 79 -9.11 -20.49 -11.05
N ASP A 80 -7.89 -20.95 -11.30
CA ASP A 80 -6.65 -20.47 -10.71
C ASP A 80 -5.82 -19.81 -11.82
N PHE A 81 -5.65 -18.49 -11.77
CA PHE A 81 -4.99 -17.74 -12.85
C PHE A 81 -4.30 -16.46 -12.39
N SER A 82 -3.33 -16.00 -13.18
CA SER A 82 -2.75 -14.66 -13.02
C SER A 82 -3.58 -13.62 -13.77
N LEU A 83 -3.83 -12.48 -13.15
CA LEU A 83 -4.45 -11.32 -13.79
C LEU A 83 -3.59 -10.66 -14.87
N ASP A 84 -2.29 -11.03 -14.92
CA ASP A 84 -1.39 -10.62 -16.00
C ASP A 84 -1.69 -11.32 -17.33
N SER A 85 -2.37 -12.48 -17.29
CA SER A 85 -2.59 -13.35 -18.45
C SER A 85 -4.06 -13.62 -18.75
N ALA A 86 -4.95 -13.37 -17.80
CA ALA A 86 -6.39 -13.59 -17.91
C ALA A 86 -7.17 -12.57 -17.09
N ASP A 87 -8.40 -12.30 -17.49
CA ASP A 87 -9.27 -11.35 -16.80
C ASP A 87 -10.13 -12.06 -15.74
N LEU A 88 -10.42 -11.37 -14.64
CA LEU A 88 -11.47 -11.78 -13.70
C LEU A 88 -12.79 -11.14 -14.12
N ASP A 89 -13.62 -11.94 -14.75
CA ASP A 89 -14.96 -11.57 -15.23
C ASP A 89 -16.03 -12.01 -14.22
N VAL A 90 -16.76 -11.02 -13.69
CA VAL A 90 -17.80 -11.23 -12.68
C VAL A 90 -19.07 -10.47 -12.99
N PHE A 91 -20.22 -11.11 -12.81
CA PHE A 91 -21.53 -10.47 -12.97
C PHE A 91 -22.12 -10.12 -11.60
N ASP A 92 -22.32 -8.84 -11.31
CA ASP A 92 -22.90 -8.35 -10.05
C ASP A 92 -24.44 -8.31 -10.12
N TYR A 93 -25.10 -9.23 -9.41
CA TYR A 93 -26.56 -9.30 -9.33
C TYR A 93 -27.18 -8.10 -8.62
N SER A 94 -26.43 -7.41 -7.75
CA SER A 94 -26.99 -6.29 -6.98
C SER A 94 -27.23 -5.05 -7.83
N GLN A 95 -26.47 -4.90 -8.92
CA GLN A 95 -26.51 -3.73 -9.81
C GLN A 95 -26.86 -4.09 -11.25
N GLY A 96 -26.89 -5.38 -11.62
CA GLY A 96 -27.09 -5.81 -13.01
C GLY A 96 -25.93 -5.34 -13.90
N LEU A 97 -24.70 -5.52 -13.42
CA LEU A 97 -23.48 -5.07 -14.09
C LEU A 97 -22.53 -6.24 -14.32
N CYS A 98 -22.04 -6.39 -15.55
CA CYS A 98 -20.82 -7.12 -15.84
C CYS A 98 -19.65 -6.27 -15.36
N VAL A 99 -18.74 -6.84 -14.59
CA VAL A 99 -17.54 -6.18 -14.10
C VAL A 99 -16.34 -7.05 -14.47
N LYS A 100 -15.37 -6.42 -15.12
CA LYS A 100 -14.10 -7.05 -15.49
C LYS A 100 -13.00 -6.44 -14.65
N TYR A 101 -12.09 -7.27 -14.15
CA TYR A 101 -10.84 -6.84 -13.53
C TYR A 101 -9.66 -7.43 -14.29
N THR A 102 -8.63 -6.62 -14.54
CA THR A 102 -7.43 -7.03 -15.27
C THR A 102 -6.22 -6.28 -14.72
N LEU A 103 -5.02 -6.86 -14.82
CA LEU A 103 -3.79 -6.21 -14.41
C LEU A 103 -3.08 -5.66 -15.65
N VAL A 104 -3.04 -4.33 -15.78
CA VAL A 104 -2.41 -3.65 -16.91
C VAL A 104 -1.48 -2.57 -16.37
N ASN A 105 -0.24 -2.53 -16.84
CA ASN A 105 0.78 -1.56 -16.41
C ASN A 105 0.92 -1.48 -14.89
N ASN A 106 0.94 -2.64 -14.21
CA ASN A 106 1.06 -2.74 -12.76
C ASN A 106 -0.08 -2.08 -11.97
N ALA A 107 -1.24 -1.86 -12.60
CA ALA A 107 -2.44 -1.38 -11.94
C ALA A 107 -3.62 -2.33 -12.20
N ILE A 108 -4.44 -2.57 -11.17
CA ILE A 108 -5.73 -3.23 -11.36
C ILE A 108 -6.65 -2.25 -12.05
N MET A 109 -7.02 -2.59 -13.28
CA MET A 109 -7.99 -1.87 -14.08
C MET A 109 -9.36 -2.55 -13.93
N THR A 110 -10.42 -1.76 -14.02
CA THR A 110 -11.79 -2.26 -14.08
C THR A 110 -12.56 -1.67 -15.27
N ALA A 111 -13.49 -2.45 -15.79
CA ALA A 111 -14.57 -1.97 -16.64
C ALA A 111 -15.89 -2.52 -16.11
N SER A 112 -16.94 -1.72 -16.19
CA SER A 112 -18.29 -2.18 -15.89
C SER A 112 -19.26 -1.84 -17.02
N ARG A 113 -20.24 -2.72 -17.24
CA ARG A 113 -21.28 -2.54 -18.25
C ARG A 113 -22.58 -3.13 -17.72
N SER A 114 -23.69 -2.43 -17.93
CA SER A 114 -24.99 -2.98 -17.55
C SER A 114 -25.39 -4.14 -18.47
N ALA A 115 -25.79 -5.25 -17.84
CA ALA A 115 -26.47 -6.37 -18.46
C ALA A 115 -27.52 -6.85 -17.45
N GLY A 116 -28.77 -7.02 -17.89
CA GLY A 116 -29.85 -7.43 -16.97
C GLY A 116 -29.63 -8.81 -16.35
N ASP A 117 -28.76 -9.62 -16.96
CA ASP A 117 -28.43 -10.98 -16.56
C ASP A 117 -26.99 -11.35 -17.02
N PRO A 118 -26.40 -12.44 -16.48
CA PRO A 118 -25.04 -12.86 -16.83
C PRO A 118 -24.84 -13.18 -18.33
N SER A 119 -25.86 -13.68 -19.03
CA SER A 119 -25.75 -14.04 -20.45
C SER A 119 -25.64 -12.83 -21.37
N GLY A 120 -26.04 -11.65 -20.89
CA GLY A 120 -25.85 -10.37 -21.58
C GLY A 120 -24.41 -9.83 -21.52
N CYS A 121 -23.51 -10.48 -20.78
CA CYS A 121 -22.12 -10.02 -20.66
C CYS A 121 -21.28 -10.40 -21.87
N ASN A 122 -21.00 -9.42 -22.74
CA ASN A 122 -20.02 -9.59 -23.82
C ASN A 122 -18.61 -9.19 -23.37
N TRP A 123 -17.96 -10.10 -22.63
CA TRP A 123 -16.62 -9.92 -22.05
C TRP A 123 -15.54 -9.57 -23.06
N SER A 124 -15.65 -10.06 -24.30
CA SER A 124 -14.66 -9.81 -25.37
C SER A 124 -14.58 -8.35 -25.82
N THR A 125 -15.64 -7.57 -25.58
CA THR A 125 -15.74 -6.16 -25.97
C THR A 125 -15.49 -5.19 -24.81
N MET A 126 -15.37 -5.71 -23.59
CA MET A 126 -15.11 -4.91 -22.40
C MET A 126 -13.60 -4.74 -22.22
N ASN A 127 -13.14 -3.50 -22.41
CA ASN A 127 -11.77 -3.10 -22.14
C ASN A 127 -11.75 -2.34 -20.81
N ALA A 128 -10.96 -2.82 -19.85
CA ALA A 128 -10.80 -2.12 -18.58
C ALA A 128 -9.99 -0.83 -18.80
N ASP A 129 -10.59 0.30 -18.44
CA ASP A 129 -10.03 1.63 -18.67
C ASP A 129 -9.89 2.45 -17.38
N THR A 130 -10.51 1.99 -16.29
CA THR A 130 -10.53 2.70 -15.02
C THR A 130 -9.57 2.04 -14.03
N ALA A 131 -8.50 2.73 -13.66
CA ALA A 131 -7.56 2.25 -12.65
C ALA A 131 -8.18 2.28 -11.24
N LEU A 132 -8.19 1.12 -10.56
CA LEU A 132 -8.58 0.99 -9.16
C LEU A 132 -7.40 1.14 -8.21
N THR A 133 -6.21 0.77 -8.67
CA THR A 133 -4.95 0.94 -7.93
C THR A 133 -4.02 1.92 -8.63
N LEU A 134 -2.98 2.32 -7.93
CA LEU A 134 -1.80 2.91 -8.54
C LEU A 134 -1.00 1.84 -9.32
N ASP A 135 0.03 2.29 -10.04
CA ASP A 135 0.98 1.53 -10.86
C ASP A 135 2.05 0.81 -10.01
N ASN A 136 1.60 0.11 -8.96
CA ASN A 136 2.46 -0.45 -7.92
C ASN A 136 2.12 -1.91 -7.57
N ILE A 137 1.35 -2.60 -8.42
CA ILE A 137 1.02 -4.01 -8.31
C ILE A 137 2.02 -4.80 -9.17
N GLN A 138 2.86 -5.60 -8.51
CA GLN A 138 3.89 -6.42 -9.17
C GLN A 138 3.31 -7.69 -9.78
N SER A 139 2.31 -8.27 -9.12
CA SER A 139 1.59 -9.44 -9.61
C SER A 139 0.24 -9.54 -8.91
N ALA A 140 -0.72 -10.15 -9.58
CA ALA A 140 -2.02 -10.45 -8.99
C ALA A 140 -2.51 -11.81 -9.46
N TYR A 141 -2.92 -12.64 -8.51
CA TYR A 141 -3.37 -14.00 -8.74
C TYR A 141 -4.76 -14.20 -8.16
N VAL A 142 -5.61 -14.91 -8.88
CA VAL A 142 -6.98 -15.19 -8.49
C VAL A 142 -7.18 -16.69 -8.40
N SER A 143 -7.83 -17.12 -7.32
CA SER A 143 -8.32 -18.47 -7.11
C SER A 143 -9.83 -18.41 -6.90
N ALA A 144 -10.60 -18.83 -7.91
CA ALA A 144 -12.04 -18.80 -7.90
C ALA A 144 -12.61 -20.22 -7.93
N THR A 145 -13.35 -20.58 -6.90
CA THR A 145 -14.16 -21.79 -6.84
C THR A 145 -15.63 -21.41 -7.07
N PRO A 146 -16.33 -21.99 -8.06
CA PRO A 146 -17.71 -21.64 -8.36
C PRO A 146 -18.65 -22.17 -7.27
N SER A 147 -19.84 -21.58 -7.19
CA SER A 147 -20.93 -22.12 -6.36
C SER A 147 -21.52 -23.36 -7.04
N SER A 148 -21.67 -24.48 -6.32
CA SER A 148 -22.27 -25.71 -6.86
C SER A 148 -23.26 -26.34 -5.88
N GLY A 149 -24.55 -26.28 -6.18
CA GLY A 149 -25.60 -26.83 -5.30
C GLY A 149 -25.58 -26.16 -3.92
N GLU A 150 -25.27 -26.92 -2.86
CA GLU A 150 -25.23 -26.42 -1.48
C GLU A 150 -23.90 -25.73 -1.10
N THR A 151 -22.85 -25.84 -1.93
CA THR A 151 -21.57 -25.19 -1.64
C THR A 151 -21.55 -23.76 -2.17
N LEU A 152 -21.29 -22.82 -1.26
CA LEU A 152 -21.00 -21.45 -1.64
C LEU A 152 -19.62 -21.38 -2.31
N GLY A 153 -19.57 -20.75 -3.48
CA GLY A 153 -18.32 -20.46 -4.16
C GLY A 153 -17.45 -19.52 -3.33
N ARG A 154 -16.17 -19.45 -3.68
CA ARG A 154 -15.19 -18.61 -3.00
C ARG A 154 -14.20 -18.05 -4.00
N VAL A 155 -13.95 -16.76 -3.93
CA VAL A 155 -12.91 -16.09 -4.71
C VAL A 155 -11.85 -15.57 -3.76
N THR A 156 -10.61 -15.93 -4.02
CA THR A 156 -9.43 -15.45 -3.30
C THR A 156 -8.57 -14.68 -4.27
N VAL A 157 -8.28 -13.41 -3.97
CA VAL A 157 -7.37 -12.58 -4.74
C VAL A 157 -6.12 -12.37 -3.91
N PHE A 158 -4.98 -12.69 -4.49
CA PHE A 158 -3.65 -12.43 -3.95
C PHE A 158 -3.01 -11.35 -4.79
N MET A 159 -2.43 -10.34 -4.16
CA MET A 159 -1.67 -9.30 -4.86
C MET A 159 -0.33 -9.07 -4.18
N SER A 160 0.69 -8.81 -4.99
CA SER A 160 2.00 -8.39 -4.53
C SER A 160 2.15 -6.89 -4.81
N VAL A 161 2.25 -6.08 -3.75
CA VAL A 161 2.23 -4.62 -3.84
C VAL A 161 3.60 -4.07 -3.48
N GLY A 162 4.17 -3.22 -4.33
CA GLY A 162 5.45 -2.56 -4.05
C GLY A 162 6.28 -2.33 -5.29
N ASP A 163 7.58 -2.18 -5.08
CA ASP A 163 8.58 -2.07 -6.14
C ASP A 163 9.23 -3.44 -6.37
N SER A 164 10.00 -3.60 -7.45
CA SER A 164 10.64 -4.86 -7.85
C SER A 164 11.57 -5.46 -6.77
N GLU A 165 12.12 -4.63 -5.89
CA GLU A 165 13.00 -5.07 -4.79
C GLU A 165 12.27 -5.29 -3.46
N LYS A 166 11.12 -4.64 -3.26
CA LYS A 166 10.37 -4.64 -2.00
C LYS A 166 8.89 -4.73 -2.30
N SER A 167 8.36 -5.95 -2.22
CA SER A 167 6.94 -6.22 -2.41
C SER A 167 6.32 -6.83 -1.16
N PHE A 168 5.06 -6.50 -0.93
CA PHE A 168 4.29 -6.97 0.22
C PHE A 168 3.07 -7.74 -0.28
N PRO A 169 2.91 -9.01 0.12
CA PRO A 169 1.74 -9.77 -0.26
C PRO A 169 0.52 -9.29 0.53
N ILE A 170 -0.60 -9.13 -0.16
CA ILE A 170 -1.92 -8.90 0.40
C ILE A 170 -2.88 -9.92 -0.19
N GLN A 171 -3.85 -10.35 0.62
CA GLN A 171 -4.83 -11.35 0.21
C GLN A 171 -6.20 -10.93 0.69
N MET A 172 -7.20 -11.15 -0.16
CA MET A 172 -8.61 -11.09 0.20
C MET A 172 -9.29 -12.40 -0.20
N SER A 173 -10.22 -12.88 0.61
CA SER A 173 -11.05 -14.05 0.30
C SER A 173 -12.51 -13.70 0.57
N VAL A 174 -13.38 -14.00 -0.40
CA VAL A 174 -14.80 -13.68 -0.34
C VAL A 174 -15.61 -14.89 -0.77
N SER A 175 -16.63 -15.23 0.01
CA SER A 175 -17.64 -16.21 -0.38
C SER A 175 -18.67 -15.56 -1.30
N LEU A 176 -18.97 -16.24 -2.41
CA LEU A 176 -20.04 -15.86 -3.32
C LEU A 176 -21.39 -16.10 -2.65
N ARG A 177 -22.38 -15.27 -2.97
CA ARG A 177 -23.78 -15.49 -2.59
C ARG A 177 -24.54 -16.05 -3.77
N GLN A 178 -25.42 -17.01 -3.49
CA GLN A 178 -26.47 -17.45 -4.40
C GLN A 178 -27.68 -16.52 -4.27
#